data_AF-A0A534SQQ3-F1
#
_entry.id   AF-A0A534SQQ3-F1
#
_cell.length_a   1.000
_cell.length_b   1.000
_cell.length_c   1.000
_cell.angle_alpha   90.00
_cell.angle_beta   90.00
_cell.angle_gamma   90.00
#
_symmetry.space_group_name_H-M   'P 1'
#
loop_
_entity.id
_entity.type
_entity.pdbx_description
1 polymer ?
#
loop_
_entity_poly.entity_id
_entity_poly.type
_entity_poly.pdbx_seq_one_letter_code
_entity_poly.pdbx_strand_id
1 'polypeptide(L)'
;MDPKRCVFKLDLPAVKLQGPVEPMKPVAFETEGSFTLCGRKRDDQGVERIQGTVLYLPAKEYDAAETPRTPARPHDVPRTIRIRARIEGFDRERYRVGPRWTAGWLARVQQLAPVVATEGTIEVNLFAMEAGGK
;
A
#
# COMPACT_ATOMS: atom_id res chain seq x y z
N MET A 1 -12.30 -0.72 20.82
CA MET A 1 -10.95 -1.02 20.31
C MET A 1 -10.08 0.19 20.63
N ASP A 2 -8.85 -0.01 21.11
CA ASP A 2 -7.90 1.08 21.27
C ASP A 2 -7.49 1.63 19.89
N PRO A 3 -7.77 2.91 19.57
CA PRO A 3 -7.37 3.53 18.31
C PRO A 3 -5.88 3.43 18.03
N LYS A 4 -5.04 3.45 19.08
CA LYS A 4 -3.57 3.37 18.96
C LYS A 4 -3.09 2.01 18.42
N ARG A 5 -3.94 0.99 18.49
CA ARG A 5 -3.65 -0.38 18.02
C ARG A 5 -4.29 -0.69 16.68
N CYS A 6 -5.04 0.24 16.08
CA CYS A 6 -5.57 0.03 14.74
C CYS A 6 -4.47 0.20 13.70
N VAL A 7 -4.31 -0.83 12.85
CA VAL A 7 -3.34 -0.85 11.76
C VAL A 7 -4.07 -1.19 10.47
N PHE A 8 -3.70 -0.52 9.38
CA PHE A 8 -4.05 -0.90 8.03
C PHE A 8 -2.95 -1.82 7.47
N LYS A 9 -3.32 -3.04 7.06
CA LYS A 9 -2.42 -3.98 6.41
C LYS A 9 -2.91 -4.27 5.01
N LEU A 10 -1.97 -4.27 4.08
CA LEU A 10 -2.16 -4.60 2.68
C LEU A 10 -1.27 -5.79 2.35
N ASP A 11 -1.87 -6.91 1.97
CA ASP A 11 -1.15 -8.11 1.52
C ASP A 11 -1.30 -8.25 -0.01
N LEU A 12 -0.16 -8.26 -0.71
CA LEU A 12 -0.06 -8.38 -2.16
C LEU A 12 0.65 -9.70 -2.52
N PRO A 13 -0.02 -10.69 -3.15
CA PRO A 13 0.55 -12.02 -3.33
C PRO A 13 1.69 -12.11 -4.36
N ALA A 14 1.77 -11.20 -5.33
CA ALA A 14 2.93 -10.88 -6.16
C ALA A 14 2.47 -9.90 -7.25
N VAL A 15 3.33 -8.94 -7.63
CA VAL A 15 3.01 -7.99 -8.71
C VAL A 15 3.68 -8.46 -10.00
N LYS A 16 2.89 -8.80 -11.02
CA LYS A 16 3.40 -9.04 -12.37
C LYS A 16 3.51 -7.71 -13.11
N LEU A 17 4.70 -7.41 -13.62
CA LEU A 17 4.95 -6.21 -14.40
C LEU A 17 4.87 -6.54 -15.90
N GLN A 18 4.28 -5.65 -16.69
CA GLN A 18 4.08 -5.85 -18.13
C GLN A 18 5.36 -5.70 -18.96
N GLY A 19 6.47 -5.30 -18.33
CA GLY A 19 7.76 -5.12 -19.00
C GLY A 19 8.90 -4.93 -17.99
N PRO A 20 10.14 -4.87 -18.49
CA PRO A 20 11.30 -4.60 -17.66
C PRO A 20 11.19 -3.21 -17.02
N VAL A 21 11.62 -3.08 -15.77
CA VAL A 21 11.65 -1.79 -15.07
C VAL A 21 12.94 -1.06 -15.46
N GLU A 22 12.85 -0.19 -16.46
CA GLU A 22 13.94 0.69 -16.87
C GLU A 22 14.11 1.89 -15.89
N PRO A 23 15.32 2.44 -15.72
CA PRO A 23 15.56 3.59 -14.86
C PRO A 23 14.69 4.78 -15.27
N MET A 24 14.08 5.45 -14.29
CA MET A 24 13.26 6.66 -14.48
C MET A 24 12.04 6.49 -15.40
N LYS A 25 11.69 5.26 -15.76
CA LYS A 25 10.53 4.96 -16.61
C LYS A 25 9.45 4.25 -15.77
N PRO A 26 8.29 4.90 -15.53
CA PRO A 26 7.19 4.27 -14.82
C PRO A 26 6.64 3.07 -15.61
N VAL A 27 6.46 1.94 -14.93
CA VAL A 27 5.79 0.74 -15.47
C VAL A 27 4.48 0.54 -14.73
N ALA A 28 3.37 0.52 -15.46
CA ALA A 28 2.06 0.28 -14.89
C ALA A 28 1.90 -1.20 -14.49
N PHE A 29 1.13 -1.44 -13.42
CA PHE A 29 0.72 -2.77 -13.01
C PHE A 29 -0.73 -2.76 -12.53
N GLU A 30 -1.32 -3.95 -12.58
CA GLU A 30 -2.60 -4.24 -11.97
C GLU A 30 -2.47 -5.53 -11.19
N THR A 31 -3.04 -5.56 -9.98
CA THR A 31 -3.01 -6.72 -9.11
C THR A 31 -4.24 -6.75 -8.22
N GLU A 32 -4.43 -7.86 -7.51
CA GLU A 32 -5.45 -8.04 -6.50
C GLU A 32 -4.76 -8.22 -5.15
N GLY A 33 -5.31 -7.62 -4.10
CA GLY A 33 -4.76 -7.71 -2.76
C GLY A 33 -5.85 -7.83 -1.69
N SER A 34 -5.48 -8.33 -0.52
CA SER A 34 -6.41 -8.40 0.61
C SER A 34 -6.05 -7.33 1.65
N PHE A 35 -7.07 -6.63 2.17
CA PHE A 35 -6.85 -5.67 3.25
C PHE A 35 -7.24 -6.27 4.59
N THR A 36 -6.55 -5.81 5.63
CA THR A 36 -6.98 -5.96 7.01
C THR A 36 -6.97 -4.60 7.67
N LEU A 37 -8.12 -4.12 8.11
CA LEU A 37 -8.27 -2.84 8.79
C LEU A 37 -8.60 -3.07 10.26
N CYS A 38 -7.73 -2.60 11.15
CA CYS A 38 -7.90 -2.78 12.59
C CYS A 38 -8.06 -4.27 13.01
N GLY A 39 -7.44 -5.21 12.27
CA GLY A 39 -7.59 -6.65 12.48
C GLY A 39 -8.87 -7.26 11.87
N ARG A 40 -9.68 -6.47 11.18
CA ARG A 40 -10.91 -6.91 10.49
C ARG A 40 -10.60 -7.13 9.02
N LYS A 41 -10.96 -8.32 8.53
CA LYS A 41 -10.99 -8.62 7.10
C LYS A 41 -12.30 -8.14 6.51
N ARG A 42 -12.33 -8.07 5.18
CA ARG A 42 -13.54 -7.87 4.41
C ARG A 42 -14.56 -8.96 4.75
N ASP A 43 -15.83 -8.59 4.87
CA ASP A 43 -16.91 -9.46 5.30
C ASP A 43 -17.22 -10.61 4.33
N ASP A 44 -17.06 -10.37 3.03
CA ASP A 44 -17.21 -11.32 1.93
C ASP A 44 -15.90 -12.06 1.56
N GLN A 45 -14.80 -11.81 2.29
CA GLN A 45 -13.45 -12.31 1.99
C GLN A 45 -12.92 -11.92 0.60
N GLY A 46 -13.52 -10.90 -0.02
CA GLY A 46 -13.14 -10.40 -1.33
C GLY A 46 -11.73 -9.80 -1.36
N VAL A 47 -11.22 -9.67 -2.57
CA VAL A 47 -9.97 -8.98 -2.87
C VAL A 47 -10.26 -7.60 -3.45
N GLU A 48 -9.33 -6.69 -3.23
CA GLU A 48 -9.38 -5.32 -3.70
C GLU A 48 -8.55 -5.22 -4.97
N ARG A 49 -9.09 -4.55 -5.99
CA ARG A 49 -8.37 -4.30 -7.25
C ARG A 49 -7.44 -3.12 -7.06
N ILE A 50 -6.19 -3.31 -7.46
CA ILE A 50 -5.11 -2.36 -7.19
C ILE A 50 -4.42 -2.06 -8.49
N GLN A 51 -4.44 -0.79 -8.87
CA GLN A 51 -3.75 -0.29 -10.05
C GLN A 51 -2.63 0.62 -9.61
N GLY A 52 -1.48 0.52 -10.24
CA GLY A 52 -0.36 1.34 -9.83
C GLY A 52 0.73 1.47 -10.87
N THR A 53 1.77 2.20 -10.47
CA THR A 53 2.99 2.40 -11.23
C THR A 53 4.19 2.09 -10.35
N VAL A 54 5.17 1.43 -10.95
CA VAL A 54 6.48 1.14 -10.38
C VAL A 54 7.50 2.00 -11.11
N LEU A 55 8.33 2.72 -10.37
CA LEU A 55 9.40 3.56 -10.90
C LEU A 55 10.73 3.15 -10.26
N TYR A 56 11.67 2.71 -11.08
CA TYR A 56 13.04 2.50 -10.63
C TYR A 56 13.79 3.83 -10.56
N LEU A 57 14.30 4.14 -9.38
CA LEU A 57 15.17 5.29 -9.12
C LEU A 57 16.63 4.79 -9.06
N PRO A 58 17.47 5.10 -10.08
CA PRO A 58 18.86 4.68 -10.08
C PRO A 58 19.61 5.31 -8.91
N ALA A 59 20.40 4.49 -8.21
CA ALA A 59 20.93 4.77 -6.88
C ALA A 59 21.82 6.01 -6.76
N LYS A 60 22.36 6.59 -7.85
CA LYS A 60 23.32 7.71 -7.74
C LYS A 60 22.77 9.02 -7.18
N GLU A 61 21.46 9.25 -7.22
CA GLU A 61 20.83 10.50 -6.73
C GLU A 61 19.93 10.29 -5.50
N TYR A 62 19.65 9.03 -5.13
CA TYR A 62 18.71 8.66 -4.06
C TYR A 62 19.30 7.59 -3.12
N ASP A 63 20.63 7.52 -3.02
CA ASP A 63 21.34 6.42 -2.39
C ASP A 63 21.19 6.41 -0.86
N ALA A 64 20.67 5.30 -0.31
CA ALA A 64 20.83 5.00 1.10
C ALA A 64 22.28 4.57 1.45
N ALA A 65 23.11 4.29 0.43
CA ALA A 65 24.49 3.84 0.54
C ALA A 65 25.56 4.95 0.61
N GLU A 66 25.19 6.25 0.67
CA GLU A 66 26.12 7.29 1.15
C GLU A 66 26.52 7.10 2.64
N THR A 67 25.97 6.08 3.32
CA THR A 67 26.63 5.44 4.47
C THR A 67 27.37 4.19 3.99
N PRO A 68 28.70 4.22 3.81
CA PRO A 68 29.43 3.13 3.15
C PRO A 68 29.65 1.95 4.10
N ARG A 69 29.39 0.72 3.63
CA ARG A 69 30.13 -0.48 4.06
C ARG A 69 30.33 -1.43 2.87
N THR A 70 31.46 -1.23 2.18
CA THR A 70 32.12 -2.13 1.19
C THR A 70 31.51 -2.24 -0.22
N PRO A 71 32.33 -2.48 -1.27
CA PRO A 71 31.90 -2.37 -2.66
C PRO A 71 31.16 -3.63 -3.08
N ALA A 72 29.87 -3.48 -3.37
CA ALA A 72 29.09 -4.56 -3.95
C ALA A 72 29.32 -4.57 -5.48
N ARG A 73 29.34 -5.77 -6.07
CA ARG A 73 29.53 -5.96 -7.53
C ARG A 73 28.48 -5.15 -8.31
N PRO A 74 28.68 -4.86 -9.61
CA PRO A 74 27.73 -4.05 -10.40
C PRO A 74 26.27 -4.53 -10.40
N HIS A 75 26.02 -5.79 -10.03
CA HIS A 75 24.71 -6.42 -9.90
C HIS A 75 24.09 -6.37 -8.49
N ASP A 76 24.82 -5.88 -7.48
CA ASP A 76 24.43 -5.91 -6.06
C ASP A 76 24.00 -4.53 -5.52
N VAL A 77 23.83 -3.51 -6.38
CA VAL A 77 23.28 -2.22 -5.92
C VAL A 77 21.77 -2.38 -5.74
N PRO A 78 21.24 -2.29 -4.50
CA PRO A 78 19.80 -2.44 -4.27
C PRO A 78 19.05 -1.38 -5.08
N ARG A 79 18.16 -1.82 -5.97
CA ARG A 79 17.36 -0.91 -6.78
C ARG A 79 16.30 -0.28 -5.90
N THR A 80 16.36 1.04 -5.72
CA THR A 80 15.30 1.80 -5.07
C THR A 80 14.11 1.89 -6.01
N ILE A 81 12.99 1.33 -5.58
CA ILE A 81 11.75 1.27 -6.34
C ILE A 81 10.73 2.15 -5.63
N ARG A 82 10.19 3.14 -6.33
CA ARG A 82 9.01 3.89 -5.90
C ARG A 82 7.77 3.23 -6.47
N ILE A 83 6.81 2.93 -5.61
CA ILE A 83 5.51 2.37 -6.00
C ILE A 83 4.44 3.39 -5.65
N ARG A 84 3.58 3.69 -6.63
CA ARG A 84 2.35 4.46 -6.43
C ARG A 84 1.18 3.59 -6.82
N ALA A 85 0.27 3.33 -5.89
CA ALA A 85 -0.93 2.53 -6.16
C ALA A 85 -2.19 3.29 -5.76
N ARG A 86 -3.25 3.05 -6.53
CA ARG A 86 -4.59 3.57 -6.33
C ARG A 86 -5.54 2.38 -6.22
N ILE A 87 -6.36 2.42 -5.18
CA ILE A 87 -7.39 1.43 -4.91
C ILE A 87 -8.71 2.18 -4.98
N GLU A 88 -9.56 1.81 -5.93
CA GLU A 88 -10.88 2.41 -6.10
C GLU A 88 -11.97 1.52 -5.51
N GLY A 89 -13.10 2.11 -5.13
CA GLY A 89 -14.25 1.37 -4.61
C GLY A 89 -14.06 0.79 -3.21
N PHE A 90 -13.13 1.35 -2.41
CA PHE A 90 -12.96 0.93 -1.02
C PHE A 90 -14.23 1.24 -0.22
N ASP A 91 -14.91 0.21 0.25
CA ASP A 91 -16.11 0.32 1.09
C ASP A 91 -15.77 -0.02 2.55
N ARG A 92 -15.82 0.98 3.43
CA ARG A 92 -15.50 0.81 4.87
C ARG A 92 -16.47 -0.14 5.60
N GLU A 93 -17.72 -0.26 5.14
CA GLU A 93 -18.73 -1.09 5.79
C GLU A 93 -18.39 -2.57 5.62
N ARG A 94 -17.75 -2.94 4.51
CA ARG A 94 -17.21 -4.30 4.28
C ARG A 94 -16.16 -4.70 5.32
N TYR A 95 -15.49 -3.72 5.92
CA TYR A 95 -14.53 -3.93 7.01
C TYR A 95 -15.14 -3.69 8.40
N ARG A 96 -16.46 -3.52 8.45
CA ARG A 96 -17.23 -3.18 9.64
C ARG A 96 -16.69 -1.91 10.31
N VAL A 97 -16.28 -0.92 9.52
CA VAL A 97 -15.78 0.36 10.02
C VAL A 97 -16.83 1.42 9.78
N GLY A 98 -17.46 1.89 10.85
CA GLY A 98 -18.50 2.89 10.76
C GLY A 98 -19.28 3.01 12.08
N PRO A 99 -20.21 3.97 12.16
CA PRO A 99 -20.96 4.26 13.39
C PRO A 99 -21.78 3.07 13.90
N ARG A 100 -22.22 2.17 13.01
CA ARG A 100 -22.96 0.95 13.38
C ARG A 100 -22.08 -0.05 14.15
N TRP A 101 -20.75 0.04 13.97
CA TRP A 101 -19.76 -0.91 14.49
C TRP A 101 -18.89 -0.31 15.59
N THR A 102 -19.09 0.98 15.90
CA THR A 102 -18.45 1.72 16.99
C THR A 102 -19.51 2.06 18.03
N ALA A 103 -19.13 2.12 19.31
CA ALA A 103 -20.05 2.43 20.40
C ALA A 103 -19.71 3.78 21.04
N GLY A 104 -20.72 4.44 21.62
CA GLY A 104 -20.54 5.63 22.45
C GLY A 104 -20.32 6.92 21.65
N TRP A 105 -19.60 7.88 22.27
CA TRP A 105 -19.33 9.22 21.73
C TRP A 105 -18.84 9.20 20.28
N LEU A 106 -17.92 8.29 19.95
CA LEU A 106 -17.33 8.22 18.61
C LEU A 106 -18.38 7.89 17.53
N ALA A 107 -19.33 6.99 17.82
CA ALA A 107 -20.41 6.66 16.90
C ALA A 107 -21.32 7.86 16.66
N ARG A 108 -21.63 8.63 17.71
CA ARG A 108 -22.49 9.81 17.63
C ARG A 108 -21.83 10.94 16.82
N VAL A 109 -20.53 11.16 16.99
CA VAL A 109 -19.76 12.12 16.18
C VAL A 109 -19.70 11.68 14.71
N GLN A 110 -19.44 10.39 14.45
CA GLN A 110 -19.40 9.86 13.07
C GLN A 110 -20.77 9.87 12.37
N GLN A 111 -21.88 9.82 13.12
CA GLN A 111 -23.23 9.98 12.58
C GLN A 111 -23.56 11.44 12.22
N LEU A 112 -23.10 12.38 13.05
CA LEU A 112 -23.40 13.80 12.89
C LEU A 112 -22.50 14.48 11.86
N ALA A 113 -21.33 13.92 11.59
CA ALA A 113 -20.36 14.49 10.69
C ALA A 113 -20.21 13.57 9.47
N PRO A 114 -20.53 14.00 8.24
CA PRO A 114 -20.22 13.28 6.99
C PRO A 114 -18.71 13.30 6.69
N VAL A 115 -17.88 13.20 7.73
CA VAL A 115 -16.42 13.38 7.72
C VAL A 115 -15.71 12.15 7.15
N VAL A 116 -16.41 11.02 7.00
CA VAL A 116 -15.85 9.80 6.42
C VAL A 116 -16.86 9.21 5.44
N ALA A 117 -16.56 9.31 4.14
CA ALA A 117 -17.35 8.71 3.08
C ALA A 117 -17.43 7.18 3.25
N THR A 118 -18.56 6.59 2.85
CA THR A 118 -18.76 5.13 2.88
C THR A 118 -17.87 4.43 1.86
N GLU A 119 -17.82 4.99 0.65
CA GLU A 119 -16.92 4.56 -0.42
C GLU A 119 -15.81 5.61 -0.62
N GLY A 120 -14.61 5.15 -0.98
CA GLY A 120 -13.48 6.04 -1.20
C GLY A 120 -12.40 5.45 -2.08
N THR A 121 -11.35 6.24 -2.24
CA THR A 121 -10.11 5.84 -2.91
C THR A 121 -8.99 5.82 -1.87
N ILE A 122 -8.17 4.77 -1.88
CA ILE A 122 -6.93 4.71 -1.10
C ILE A 122 -5.76 4.94 -2.04
N GLU A 123 -4.94 5.95 -1.73
CA GLU A 123 -3.68 6.20 -2.41
C GLU A 123 -2.51 5.70 -1.55
N VAL A 124 -1.70 4.83 -2.12
CA VAL A 124 -0.53 4.25 -1.48
C VAL A 124 0.72 4.73 -2.19
N ASN A 125 1.63 5.34 -1.44
CA ASN A 125 2.95 5.75 -1.93
C ASN A 125 4.01 5.09 -1.04
N LEU A 126 4.87 4.28 -1.63
CA LEU A 126 5.90 3.55 -0.89
C LEU A 126 7.22 3.48 -1.66
N PHE A 127 8.31 3.39 -0.90
CA PHE A 127 9.64 3.12 -1.40
C PHE A 127 10.04 1.72 -0.93
N ALA A 128 10.53 0.91 -1.83
CA ALA A 128 10.98 -0.45 -1.57
C ALA A 128 12.36 -0.66 -2.19
N MET A 129 13.13 -1.58 -1.63
CA MET A 129 14.33 -2.10 -2.27
C MET A 129 13.98 -3.44 -2.91
N GLU A 130 14.48 -3.68 -4.13
CA GLU A 130 14.35 -5.00 -4.75
C GLU A 130 14.94 -6.07 -3.82
N ALA A 131 14.17 -7.13 -3.54
CA ALA A 131 14.67 -8.25 -2.76
C ALA A 131 15.74 -8.95 -3.59
N GLY A 132 17.01 -8.88 -3.15
CA GLY A 132 18.11 -9.57 -3.80
C GLY A 132 17.75 -11.03 -4.04
N GLY A 133 17.77 -11.45 -5.30
CA GLY A 133 17.46 -12.83 -5.68
C GLY A 133 18.43 -13.80 -5.00
N LYS A 134 17.88 -14.83 -4.37
CA LYS A 134 18.64 -16.02 -3.96
C LYS A 134 18.92 -16.88 -5.18
#